data_AF-A0A8X8I7N4-F1
#
_entry.id   AF-A0A8X8I7N4-F1
#
_cell.length_a   1.000
_cell.length_b   1.000
_cell.length_c   1.000
_cell.angle_alpha   90.00
_cell.angle_beta   90.00
_cell.angle_gamma   90.00
#
_symmetry.space_group_name_H-M   'P 1'
#
loop_
_entity.id
_entity.type
_entity.pdbx_description
1 polymer ?
#
loop_
_entity_poly.entity_id
_entity_poly.type
_entity_poly.pdbx_seq_one_letter_code
_entity_poly.pdbx_strand_id
1 'polypeptide(L)'
;MESIPVGARFNDPEIAATLSRDITSGLVACSTIMGQSIREDIGMMFGQIHASKAQLGARLLRMQKEKGWLVPPPLHQQVRETVEV
;
A
#
# COMPACT_ATOMS: atom_id res chain seq x y z
N MET A 1 11.72 19.20 19.47
CA MET A 1 11.34 18.01 18.67
C MET A 1 12.03 16.73 19.16
N GLU A 2 12.84 16.77 20.24
CA GLU A 2 13.53 15.61 20.84
C GLU A 2 12.91 15.15 22.17
N SER A 3 11.58 15.17 22.31
CA SER A 3 10.93 14.77 23.56
C SER A 3 10.63 13.28 23.67
N ILE A 4 10.75 12.51 22.58
CA ILE A 4 10.43 11.08 22.56
C ILE A 4 11.73 10.28 22.80
N PRO A 5 11.83 9.45 23.86
CA PRO A 5 12.99 8.60 24.09
C PRO A 5 13.26 7.66 22.91
N VAL A 6 14.53 7.39 22.61
CA VAL A 6 14.95 6.61 21.42
C VAL A 6 14.33 5.21 21.33
N GLY A 7 14.10 4.54 22.46
CA GLY A 7 13.46 3.21 22.50
C GLY A 7 11.93 3.23 22.38
N ALA A 8 11.30 4.41 22.41
CA ALA A 8 9.86 4.58 22.29
C ALA A 8 9.47 5.26 20.95
N ARG A 9 10.44 5.63 20.13
CA ARG A 9 10.24 6.33 18.86
C ARG A 9 10.03 5.33 17.73
N PHE A 10 8.94 5.51 16.98
CA PHE A 10 8.78 4.87 15.68
C PHE A 10 9.61 5.62 14.63
N ASN A 11 10.34 4.88 13.81
CA ASN A 11 11.16 5.45 12.76
C ASN A 11 10.34 5.69 11.48
N ASP A 12 10.71 6.70 10.69
CA ASP A 12 9.95 7.07 9.50
C ASP A 12 9.70 5.90 8.51
N PRO A 13 10.66 4.98 8.24
CA PRO A 13 10.40 3.80 7.40
C PRO A 13 9.36 2.85 8.00
N GLU A 14 9.37 2.64 9.31
CA GLU A 14 8.42 1.77 10.02
C GLU A 14 7.02 2.38 10.01
N ILE A 15 6.93 3.70 10.18
CA ILE A 15 5.67 4.46 10.07
C ILE A 15 5.13 4.33 8.64
N ALA A 16 5.97 4.51 7.62
CA ALA A 16 5.57 4.39 6.22
C ALA A 16 5.11 2.97 5.85
N ALA A 17 5.79 1.95 6.37
CA ALA A 17 5.40 0.55 6.20
C ALA A 17 4.05 0.25 6.89
N THR A 18 3.85 0.75 8.11
CA THR A 18 2.59 0.60 8.85
C THR A 18 1.44 1.29 8.12
N LEU A 19 1.65 2.52 7.65
CA LEU A 19 0.67 3.24 6.85
C LEU A 19 0.33 2.51 5.54
N SER A 20 1.33 1.90 4.88
CA SER A 20 1.10 1.08 3.68
C SER A 20 0.19 -0.11 3.98
N ARG A 21 0.44 -0.80 5.11
CA ARG A 21 -0.39 -1.92 5.58
C ARG A 21 -1.83 -1.48 5.86
N ASP A 22 -2.03 -0.34 6.50
CA ASP A 22 -3.37 0.19 6.82
C ASP A 22 -4.15 0.64 5.58
N ILE A 23 -3.45 1.18 4.58
CA ILE A 23 -4.07 1.49 3.28
C ILE A 23 -4.52 0.21 2.60
N THR A 24 -3.68 -0.83 2.55
CA THR A 24 -4.02 -2.12 1.95
C THR A 24 -5.18 -2.80 2.68
N SER A 25 -5.17 -2.83 4.01
CA SER A 25 -6.29 -3.40 4.78
C SER A 25 -7.59 -2.63 4.53
N GLY A 26 -7.53 -1.31 4.45
CA GLY A 26 -8.66 -0.45 4.09
C GLY A 26 -9.17 -0.69 2.67
N LEU A 27 -8.29 -0.94 1.69
CA LEU A 27 -8.68 -1.29 0.32
C LEU A 27 -9.48 -2.60 0.31
N VAL A 28 -8.93 -3.66 0.92
CA VAL A 28 -9.60 -4.96 1.03
C VAL A 28 -10.97 -4.80 1.69
N ALA A 29 -11.05 -4.07 2.81
CA ALA A 29 -12.31 -3.82 3.49
C ALA A 29 -13.34 -3.10 2.62
N CYS A 30 -12.93 -2.06 1.86
CA CYS A 30 -13.83 -1.36 0.93
C CYS A 30 -14.32 -2.31 -0.16
N SER A 31 -13.44 -3.15 -0.73
CA SER A 31 -13.84 -4.15 -1.75
C SER A 31 -14.84 -5.16 -1.20
N THR A 32 -14.63 -5.66 0.02
CA THR A 32 -15.56 -6.57 0.69
C THR A 32 -16.93 -5.92 0.86
N ILE A 33 -16.98 -4.68 1.36
CA ILE A 33 -18.25 -3.96 1.58
C ILE A 33 -18.96 -3.71 0.25
N MET A 34 -18.24 -3.30 -0.80
CA MET A 34 -18.83 -3.14 -2.13
C MET A 34 -19.46 -4.44 -2.64
N GLY A 35 -18.75 -5.57 -2.53
CA GLY A 35 -19.24 -6.87 -2.98
C GLY A 35 -20.44 -7.42 -2.19
N GLN A 36 -20.59 -7.00 -0.93
CA GLN A 36 -21.71 -7.41 -0.06
C GLN A 36 -22.88 -6.41 -0.05
N SER A 37 -22.71 -5.23 -0.63
CA SER A 37 -23.71 -4.17 -0.59
C SER A 37 -24.86 -4.46 -1.54
N ILE A 38 -26.06 -4.65 -1.00
CA ILE A 38 -27.31 -4.65 -1.77
C ILE A 38 -27.82 -3.22 -2.06
N ARG A 39 -27.38 -2.27 -1.23
CA ARG A 39 -27.71 -0.86 -1.36
C ARG A 39 -26.71 -0.19 -2.28
N GLU A 40 -27.18 0.23 -3.45
CA GLU A 40 -26.34 0.81 -4.51
C GLU A 40 -25.60 2.08 -4.05
N ASP A 41 -26.24 2.91 -3.23
CA ASP A 41 -25.65 4.14 -2.69
C ASP A 41 -24.44 3.85 -1.78
N ILE A 42 -24.52 2.81 -0.95
CA ILE A 42 -23.44 2.36 -0.08
C ILE A 42 -22.31 1.75 -0.91
N GLY A 43 -22.64 0.90 -1.89
CA GLY A 43 -21.65 0.34 -2.82
C GLY A 43 -20.87 1.44 -3.55
N MET A 44 -21.57 2.46 -4.06
CA MET A 44 -20.97 3.62 -4.72
C MET A 44 -20.10 4.45 -3.77
N MET A 45 -20.57 4.70 -2.54
CA MET A 45 -19.80 5.44 -1.53
C MET A 45 -18.47 4.74 -1.22
N PHE A 46 -18.48 3.43 -0.99
CA PHE A 46 -17.24 2.68 -0.75
C PHE A 46 -16.37 2.56 -2.00
N GLY A 47 -16.95 2.59 -3.21
CA GLY A 47 -16.21 2.71 -4.47
C GLY A 47 -15.37 3.99 -4.55
N GLN A 48 -15.95 5.13 -4.16
CA GLN A 48 -15.23 6.42 -4.12
C GLN A 48 -14.11 6.42 -3.07
N ILE A 49 -14.39 5.87 -1.89
CA ILE A 49 -13.39 5.72 -0.80
C ILE A 49 -12.25 4.80 -1.26
N HIS A 50 -12.57 3.69 -1.90
CA HIS A 50 -11.60 2.74 -2.44
C HIS A 50 -10.66 3.40 -3.45
N ALA A 51 -11.22 4.13 -4.44
CA ALA A 51 -10.43 4.84 -5.43
C ALA A 51 -9.47 5.87 -4.79
N SER A 52 -9.97 6.61 -3.79
CA SER A 52 -9.16 7.59 -3.06
C SER A 52 -8.01 6.94 -2.27
N LYS A 53 -8.28 5.79 -1.61
CA LYS A 53 -7.26 5.00 -0.91
C LYS A 53 -6.21 4.44 -1.88
N ALA A 54 -6.62 3.99 -3.07
CA ALA A 54 -5.70 3.48 -4.08
C ALA A 54 -4.72 4.57 -4.56
N GLN A 55 -5.23 5.78 -4.81
CA GLN A 55 -4.39 6.94 -5.13
C GLN A 55 -3.41 7.29 -4.00
N LEU A 56 -3.87 7.22 -2.74
CA LEU A 56 -3.00 7.43 -1.58
C LEU A 56 -1.89 6.38 -1.51
N GLY A 57 -2.21 5.10 -1.71
CA GLY A 57 -1.23 4.01 -1.76
C GLY A 57 -0.18 4.21 -2.86
N ALA A 58 -0.60 4.65 -4.05
CA ALA A 58 0.32 4.96 -5.14
C ALA A 58 1.30 6.10 -4.81
N ARG A 59 0.80 7.18 -4.19
CA ARG A 59 1.63 8.30 -3.71
C ARG A 59 2.61 7.85 -2.63
N LEU A 60 2.15 7.04 -1.68
CA LEU A 60 2.99 6.51 -0.60
C LEU A 60 4.08 5.57 -1.14
N LEU A 61 3.77 4.70 -2.11
CA LEU A 61 4.76 3.86 -2.77
C LEU A 61 5.84 4.69 -3.48
N ARG A 62 5.44 5.74 -4.21
CA ARG A 62 6.37 6.65 -4.88
C ARG A 62 7.31 7.30 -3.86
N MET A 63 6.77 7.84 -2.77
CA MET A 63 7.56 8.45 -1.70
C MET A 63 8.54 7.45 -1.07
N GLN A 64 8.09 6.22 -0.77
CA GLN A 64 8.97 5.18 -0.21
C GLN A 64 10.11 4.80 -1.16
N LYS A 65 9.87 4.77 -2.48
CA LYS A 65 10.92 4.57 -3.49
C LYS A 65 11.91 5.74 -3.51
N GLU A 66 11.42 6.98 -3.53
CA GLU A 66 12.26 8.20 -3.52
C GLU A 66 13.13 8.30 -2.26
N LYS A 67 12.65 7.78 -1.13
CA LYS A 67 13.38 7.75 0.15
C LYS A 67 14.24 6.49 0.36
N GLY A 68 14.16 5.50 -0.52
CA GLY A 68 14.87 4.23 -0.36
C GLY A 68 14.37 3.39 0.82
N TRP A 69 13.12 3.57 1.25
CA TRP A 69 12.52 2.83 2.37
C TRP A 69 11.86 1.52 1.95
N LEU A 70 11.64 1.33 0.64
CA LEU A 70 11.03 0.12 0.13
C LEU A 70 12.03 -1.04 0.18
N VAL A 71 11.71 -2.09 0.93
CA VAL A 71 12.43 -3.37 0.87
C VAL A 71 11.99 -4.11 -0.39
N PRO A 72 12.88 -4.34 -1.38
CA PRO A 72 12.48 -5.00 -2.61
C PRO A 72 12.20 -6.49 -2.34
N PRO A 73 11.07 -7.03 -2.83
CA PRO A 73 10.86 -8.48 -2.81
C PRO A 73 11.79 -9.17 -3.81
N PRO A 74 11.93 -10.51 -3.76
CA PRO A 74 12.60 -11.26 -4.81
C PRO A 74 12.05 -10.89 -6.19
N LEU A 75 12.93 -10.49 -7.10
CA LEU A 75 12.55 -10.07 -8.44
C LEU A 75 12.52 -11.29 -9.36
N HIS A 76 11.47 -11.38 -10.19
CA HIS A 76 11.41 -12.39 -11.23
C HIS A 76 12.52 -12.14 -12.25
N GLN A 77 13.42 -13.11 -12.42
CA GLN A 77 14.45 -13.09 -13.46
C GLN A 77 13.90 -13.77 -14.70
N GLN A 78 13.79 -13.03 -15.81
CA GLN A 78 13.53 -13.67 -17.11
C GLN A 78 14.76 -14.52 -17.46
N VAL A 79 14.59 -15.84 -17.45
CA VAL A 79 15.59 -16.74 -18.05
C VAL A 79 15.60 -16.43 -19.53
N ARG A 80 16.74 -15.96 -20.05
CA ARG A 80 16.90 -15.79 -21.50
C ARG A 80 16.78 -17.17 -22.13
N GLU A 81 15.74 -17.41 -22.94
CA GLU A 81 15.70 -18.60 -23.80
C GLU A 81 16.94 -18.58 -24.68
N THR A 82 17.81 -19.58 -24.51
CA THR A 82 18.88 -19.84 -25.46
C THR A 82 18.21 -20.36 -26.73
N VAL A 83 18.23 -19.54 -27.79
CA VAL A 83 17.85 -20.00 -29.12
C VAL A 83 18.89 -21.03 -29.53
N GLU A 84 18.55 -22.32 -29.45
CA GLU A 84 19.34 -23.38 -30.06
C GLU A 84 19.21 -23.22 -31.58
N VAL A 85 20.35 -22.97 -32.23
CA VAL A 85 20.51 -22.85 -33.69
C VAL A 85 20.83 -24.21 -34.28
#